data_AF-A0A812QN50-F1
#
_entry.id   AF-A0A812QN50-F1
#
_cell.length_a   1.000
_cell.length_b   1.000
_cell.length_c   1.000
_cell.angle_alpha   90.00
_cell.angle_beta   90.00
_cell.angle_gamma   90.00
#
_symmetry.space_group_name_H-M   'P 1'
#
loop_
_entity.id
_entity.type
_entity.pdbx_description
1 polymer ?
#
loop_
_entity_poly.entity_id
_entity_poly.type
_entity_poly.pdbx_seq_one_letter_code
_entity_poly.pdbx_strand_id
1 'polypeptide(L)'
;MVELRGGGGESYIEICGKDEYGVYGFLDKFLTEEWSCQKLDAGDLSDDTQLPFCDALYSWPFFKAAGEEGLSNMGLATMRLVDYMCNQLSWTLGVINGGNVGSKGEVREQQIIFKAPHPMNLVSTHVMVELRSAGYVELCGSEAGTLTTLREHFESQYGAEVEEGHDEFCDICLKVGSGMFKERGRSGENNIGQLTSEVCDSAVTILPGFSLVTINGGNYGDDGSHREQQMVFRWDNHPLREAPHLLVELREIGYIEICGQDVDGVHGKLTKYLKEKWRCKDSVKIPGQEPFCDVKLAWSAKDMMWASADLTSFFHGLGWQMQVCSQGTVVTKRGKSESREQQILFRPGSSREGAVEPHLFLELYTGEGSEELYAQPDVTQVPANQQIRFCQVGDCSAAIEPLKKFLTNYLGGAIDGQDEHGIMRLVVDVFLSRGAHDNNLGCWTMRVCDFMVAARLKTRLGRGEFGGRDHDPIPTGRSPNPRLCPDALKA
;
A
#
# COMPACT_ATOMS: atom_id res chain seq x y z
N MET A 1 2.50 6.05 10.97
CA MET A 1 1.90 4.82 10.42
C MET A 1 1.27 4.07 11.57
N VAL A 2 0.10 3.51 11.34
CA VAL A 2 -0.53 2.52 12.21
C VAL A 2 -0.66 1.25 11.39
N GLU A 3 -0.13 0.15 11.88
CA GLU A 3 -0.21 -1.17 11.26
C GLU A 3 -1.17 -2.04 12.07
N LEU A 4 -2.19 -2.58 11.40
CA LEU A 4 -3.14 -3.53 11.97
C LEU A 4 -2.73 -4.93 11.51
N ARG A 5 -2.42 -5.84 12.44
CA ARG A 5 -2.09 -7.24 12.15
C ARG A 5 -3.07 -8.17 12.85
N GLY A 6 -3.77 -9.00 12.09
CA GLY A 6 -4.78 -9.93 12.59
C GLY A 6 -4.58 -11.36 12.09
N GLY A 7 -4.85 -12.36 12.94
CA GLY A 7 -4.71 -13.79 12.60
C GLY A 7 -3.41 -14.43 13.14
N GLY A 8 -3.19 -15.72 12.89
CA GLY A 8 -1.95 -16.41 13.29
C GLY A 8 -1.77 -16.72 14.79
N GLY A 9 -2.79 -16.51 15.62
CA GLY A 9 -2.81 -16.85 17.06
C GLY A 9 -2.90 -15.63 17.98
N GLU A 10 -2.26 -14.52 17.62
CA GLU A 10 -2.33 -13.24 18.33
C GLU A 10 -2.48 -12.08 17.33
N SER A 11 -3.17 -11.02 17.72
CA SER A 11 -3.44 -9.86 16.85
C SER A 11 -2.93 -8.60 17.53
N TYR A 12 -2.32 -7.71 16.76
CA TYR A 12 -1.61 -6.55 17.29
C TYR A 12 -1.86 -5.29 16.47
N ILE A 13 -1.61 -4.15 17.11
CA ILE A 13 -1.52 -2.85 16.48
C ILE A 13 -0.15 -2.26 16.79
N GLU A 14 0.56 -1.87 15.74
CA GLU A 14 1.88 -1.24 15.83
C GLU A 14 1.79 0.21 15.36
N ILE A 15 2.42 1.12 16.09
CA ILE A 15 2.50 2.54 15.73
C ILE A 15 3.95 2.91 15.48
N CYS A 16 4.22 3.49 14.31
CA CYS A 16 5.55 3.96 13.90
C CYS A 16 5.50 5.42 13.44
N GLY A 17 6.50 6.22 13.80
CA GLY A 17 6.68 7.59 13.33
C GLY A 17 6.87 8.62 14.45
N LYS A 18 6.71 9.89 14.12
CA LYS A 18 6.80 10.97 15.13
C LYS A 18 5.47 11.18 15.84
N ASP A 19 5.55 11.38 17.15
CA ASP A 19 4.45 11.93 17.95
C ASP A 19 4.29 13.44 17.70
N GLU A 20 3.72 13.78 16.55
CA GLU A 20 3.35 15.15 16.21
C GLU A 20 1.98 15.46 16.81
N TYR A 21 1.81 16.66 17.38
CA TYR A 21 0.55 17.12 17.97
C TYR A 21 -0.01 16.22 19.10
N GLY A 22 0.82 15.38 19.73
CA GLY A 22 0.41 14.48 20.81
C GLY A 22 -0.50 13.33 20.35
N VAL A 23 -0.44 12.97 19.05
CA VAL A 23 -1.27 11.93 18.44
C VAL A 23 -1.15 10.58 19.14
N TYR A 24 -0.02 10.27 19.77
CA TYR A 24 0.14 9.00 20.49
C TYR A 24 -0.78 8.91 21.70
N GLY A 25 -1.00 10.02 22.42
CA GLY A 25 -1.96 10.04 23.54
C GLY A 25 -3.41 9.90 23.06
N PHE A 26 -3.75 10.47 21.91
CA PHE A 26 -5.07 10.32 21.32
C PHE A 26 -5.33 8.91 20.79
N LEU A 27 -4.33 8.29 20.15
CA LEU A 27 -4.41 6.91 19.68
C LEU A 27 -4.45 5.93 20.86
N ASP A 28 -3.63 6.12 21.88
CA ASP A 28 -3.62 5.30 23.10
C ASP A 28 -5.02 5.28 23.75
N LYS A 29 -5.64 6.45 23.90
CA LYS A 29 -7.00 6.57 24.40
C LYS A 29 -8.02 5.84 23.53
N PHE A 30 -8.01 6.09 22.22
CA PHE A 30 -8.93 5.44 21.27
C PHE A 30 -8.80 3.92 21.29
N LEU A 31 -7.58 3.41 21.21
CA LEU A 31 -7.32 1.98 21.17
C LEU A 31 -7.70 1.30 22.50
N THR A 32 -7.37 1.90 23.63
CA THR A 32 -7.62 1.29 24.95
C THR A 32 -9.07 1.44 25.41
N GLU A 33 -9.70 2.61 25.20
CA GLU A 33 -11.06 2.87 25.67
C GLU A 33 -12.13 2.39 24.68
N GLU A 34 -11.93 2.57 23.37
CA GLU A 34 -12.96 2.22 22.37
C GLU A 34 -12.76 0.80 21.81
N TRP A 35 -11.52 0.40 21.55
CA TRP A 35 -11.22 -0.93 20.98
C TRP A 35 -10.82 -1.96 22.04
N SER A 36 -10.75 -1.56 23.32
CA SER A 36 -10.36 -2.41 24.44
C SER A 36 -8.99 -3.07 24.24
N CYS A 37 -8.11 -2.45 23.45
CA CYS A 37 -6.75 -2.92 23.27
C CYS A 37 -5.97 -2.81 24.57
N GLN A 38 -5.09 -3.76 24.85
CA GLN A 38 -4.14 -3.65 25.94
C GLN A 38 -2.78 -3.25 25.37
N LYS A 39 -2.26 -2.13 25.83
CA LYS A 39 -0.90 -1.68 25.50
C LYS A 39 0.12 -2.71 26.00
N LEU A 40 1.02 -3.09 25.11
CA LEU A 40 2.08 -4.07 25.35
C LEU A 40 3.46 -3.40 25.52
N ASP A 41 3.54 -2.08 25.34
CA ASP A 41 4.80 -1.35 25.37
C ASP A 41 5.65 -1.59 26.63
N ALA A 42 6.96 -1.63 26.34
CA ALA A 42 8.10 -1.91 27.20
C ALA A 42 8.36 -0.82 28.27
N GLY A 43 7.36 -0.56 29.11
CA GLY A 43 7.58 0.12 30.39
C GLY A 43 8.41 -0.73 31.37
N ASP A 44 8.50 -2.04 31.10
CA ASP A 44 9.40 -2.95 31.79
C ASP A 44 10.74 -3.05 31.03
N LEU A 45 11.82 -2.69 31.72
CA LEU A 45 13.20 -2.79 31.24
C LEU A 45 13.89 -4.06 31.76
N SER A 46 13.12 -5.03 32.25
CA SER A 46 13.64 -6.35 32.60
C SER A 46 14.24 -7.01 31.36
N ASP A 47 15.28 -7.82 31.58
CA ASP A 47 15.97 -8.55 30.50
C ASP A 47 15.03 -9.55 29.79
N ASP A 48 13.90 -9.88 30.42
CA ASP A 48 12.85 -10.78 29.91
C ASP A 48 11.80 -10.05 29.05
N THR A 49 11.78 -8.71 29.04
CA THR A 49 10.80 -7.94 28.26
C THR A 49 11.33 -7.64 26.87
N GLN A 50 10.67 -8.23 25.88
CA GLN A 50 11.01 -8.06 24.49
C GLN A 50 10.69 -6.63 24.00
N LEU A 51 11.71 -5.92 23.51
CA LEU A 51 11.53 -4.59 22.94
C LEU A 51 10.82 -4.68 21.57
N PRO A 52 9.75 -3.89 21.34
CA PRO A 52 9.05 -3.87 20.06
C PRO A 52 9.87 -3.18 18.96
N PHE A 53 9.65 -3.56 17.70
CA PHE A 53 10.20 -2.88 16.53
C PHE A 53 9.35 -1.70 16.03
N CYS A 54 8.55 -1.12 16.93
CA CYS A 54 7.68 0.01 16.71
C CYS A 54 7.76 0.99 17.90
N ASP A 55 7.16 2.17 17.77
CA ASP A 55 7.16 3.19 18.83
C ASP A 55 6.04 2.96 19.86
N ALA A 56 4.97 2.24 19.48
CA ALA A 56 3.99 1.71 20.41
C ALA A 56 3.34 0.41 19.92
N LEU A 57 3.18 -0.57 20.82
CA LEU A 57 2.56 -1.87 20.54
C LEU A 57 1.32 -2.11 21.42
N TYR A 58 0.26 -2.66 20.82
CA TYR A 58 -0.98 -3.03 21.51
C TYR A 58 -1.43 -4.41 21.06
N SER A 59 -1.96 -5.20 21.99
CA SER A 59 -2.78 -6.37 21.66
C SER A 59 -4.14 -5.91 21.15
N TRP A 60 -4.65 -6.60 20.14
CA TRP A 60 -5.86 -6.21 19.41
C TRP A 60 -6.94 -7.29 19.50
N PRO A 61 -7.70 -7.35 20.61
CA PRO A 61 -8.76 -8.35 20.78
C PRO A 61 -9.98 -8.10 19.88
N PHE A 62 -10.07 -6.91 19.26
CA PHE A 62 -11.16 -6.54 18.37
C PHE A 62 -11.04 -7.17 16.97
N PHE A 63 -9.89 -7.73 16.59
CA PHE A 63 -9.79 -8.45 15.32
C PHE A 63 -10.69 -9.69 15.33
N LYS A 64 -11.48 -9.83 14.27
CA LYS A 64 -12.37 -10.97 14.04
C LYS A 64 -12.13 -11.53 12.65
N ALA A 65 -12.04 -12.85 12.58
CA ALA A 65 -12.08 -13.61 11.34
C ALA A 65 -13.05 -14.78 11.49
N ALA A 66 -13.77 -15.11 10.43
CA ALA A 66 -14.76 -16.20 10.43
C ALA A 66 -14.93 -16.83 9.05
N GLY A 67 -15.49 -18.04 9.03
CA GLY A 67 -15.81 -18.77 7.81
C GLY A 67 -14.57 -19.29 7.04
N GLU A 68 -14.79 -20.33 6.23
CA GLU A 68 -13.74 -20.90 5.36
C GLU A 68 -13.37 -19.94 4.22
N GLU A 69 -14.26 -18.99 3.91
CA GLU A 69 -14.08 -17.97 2.88
C GLU A 69 -13.09 -16.87 3.32
N GLY A 70 -12.70 -16.79 4.59
CA GLY A 70 -11.72 -15.81 5.08
C GLY A 70 -12.30 -14.40 5.35
N LEU A 71 -13.56 -14.33 5.78
CA LEU A 71 -14.21 -13.10 6.22
C LEU A 71 -13.43 -12.51 7.41
N SER A 72 -13.17 -11.19 7.40
CA SER A 72 -12.50 -10.51 8.50
C SER A 72 -12.96 -9.07 8.65
N ASN A 73 -12.85 -8.52 9.86
CA ASN A 73 -13.25 -7.13 10.13
C ASN A 73 -12.11 -6.12 9.89
N MET A 74 -11.08 -6.50 9.14
CA MET A 74 -9.92 -5.65 8.87
C MET A 74 -10.31 -4.35 8.15
N GLY A 75 -11.17 -4.43 7.11
CA GLY A 75 -11.64 -3.25 6.39
C GLY A 75 -12.45 -2.29 7.27
N LEU A 76 -13.36 -2.84 8.09
CA LEU A 76 -14.13 -2.06 9.06
C LEU A 76 -13.24 -1.37 10.09
N ALA A 77 -12.27 -2.09 10.66
CA ALA A 77 -11.31 -1.53 11.61
C ALA A 77 -10.48 -0.41 10.98
N THR A 78 -9.97 -0.64 9.77
CA THR A 78 -9.23 0.35 8.98
C THR A 78 -10.06 1.63 8.80
N MET A 79 -11.32 1.52 8.38
CA MET A 79 -12.16 2.68 8.13
C MET A 79 -12.59 3.41 9.39
N ARG A 80 -12.79 2.71 10.52
CA ARG A 80 -13.01 3.34 11.83
C ARG A 80 -11.78 4.12 12.31
N LEU A 81 -10.58 3.57 12.13
CA LEU A 81 -9.34 4.30 12.44
C LEU A 81 -9.15 5.51 11.53
N VAL A 82 -9.44 5.37 10.23
CA VAL A 82 -9.41 6.49 9.27
C VAL A 82 -10.39 7.59 9.68
N ASP A 83 -11.62 7.23 10.06
CA ASP A 83 -12.60 8.20 10.53
C ASP A 83 -12.12 8.95 11.78
N TYR A 84 -11.59 8.24 12.77
CA TYR A 84 -11.02 8.86 13.97
C TYR A 84 -9.87 9.83 13.63
N MET A 85 -8.87 9.35 12.89
CA MET A 85 -7.69 10.14 12.55
C MET A 85 -8.01 11.34 11.66
N CYS A 86 -8.84 11.15 10.64
CA CYS A 86 -9.11 12.18 9.65
C CYS A 86 -10.22 13.14 10.07
N ASN A 87 -11.31 12.64 10.66
CA ASN A 87 -12.48 13.46 10.95
C ASN A 87 -12.49 14.02 12.36
N GLN A 88 -11.87 13.34 13.33
CA GLN A 88 -11.77 13.84 14.70
C GLN A 88 -10.43 14.54 14.98
N LEU A 89 -9.32 14.04 14.43
CA LEU A 89 -7.98 14.61 14.67
C LEU A 89 -7.44 15.46 13.50
N SER A 90 -8.18 15.57 12.39
CA SER A 90 -7.78 16.38 11.21
C SER A 90 -6.47 15.95 10.52
N TRP A 91 -6.02 14.72 10.74
CA TRP A 91 -4.92 14.13 9.99
C TRP A 91 -5.37 13.80 8.56
N THR A 92 -4.44 13.67 7.62
CA THR A 92 -4.78 13.28 6.24
C THR A 92 -4.37 11.86 5.97
N LEU A 93 -5.30 11.05 5.45
CA LEU A 93 -4.98 9.74 4.93
C LEU A 93 -4.01 9.88 3.74
N GLY A 94 -2.83 9.30 3.89
CA GLY A 94 -1.77 9.31 2.87
C GLY A 94 -1.85 8.09 1.97
N VAL A 95 -1.80 6.90 2.57
CA VAL A 95 -1.90 5.62 1.87
C VAL A 95 -2.43 4.56 2.83
N ILE A 96 -3.13 3.56 2.28
CA ILE A 96 -3.39 2.29 2.94
C ILE A 96 -2.76 1.24 2.06
N ASN A 97 -1.86 0.44 2.63
CA ASN A 97 -1.28 -0.72 1.98
C ASN A 97 -1.77 -1.98 2.69
N GLY A 98 -2.37 -2.89 1.95
CA GLY A 98 -2.95 -4.12 2.47
C GLY A 98 -2.16 -5.32 2.00
N GLY A 99 -2.03 -6.32 2.86
CA GLY A 99 -1.35 -7.56 2.52
C GLY A 99 -1.84 -8.72 3.36
N ASN A 100 -1.41 -9.91 2.96
CA ASN A 100 -1.58 -11.13 3.70
C ASN A 100 -0.24 -11.84 3.76
N VAL A 101 0.11 -12.34 4.95
CA VAL A 101 1.32 -13.13 5.22
C VAL A 101 0.95 -14.48 5.81
N GLY A 102 1.94 -15.35 5.97
CA GLY A 102 1.73 -16.75 6.35
C GLY A 102 1.60 -17.67 5.13
N SER A 103 1.78 -18.97 5.36
CA SER A 103 1.87 -19.98 4.28
C SER A 103 0.58 -20.16 3.47
N LYS A 104 -0.53 -19.64 3.98
CA LYS A 104 -1.88 -19.69 3.40
C LYS A 104 -2.50 -18.29 3.27
N GLY A 105 -1.81 -17.23 3.69
CA GLY A 105 -2.38 -15.88 3.78
C GLY A 105 -3.30 -15.69 4.99
N GLU A 106 -3.10 -16.49 6.03
CA GLU A 106 -3.91 -16.55 7.25
C GLU A 106 -3.67 -15.37 8.21
N VAL A 107 -2.57 -14.63 8.02
CA VAL A 107 -2.29 -13.40 8.76
C VAL A 107 -2.58 -12.22 7.85
N ARG A 108 -3.46 -11.34 8.30
CA ARG A 108 -3.92 -10.13 7.61
C ARG A 108 -3.13 -8.95 8.12
N GLU A 109 -2.62 -8.11 7.23
CA GLU A 109 -1.89 -6.90 7.57
C GLU A 109 -2.42 -5.68 6.81
N GLN A 110 -2.54 -4.56 7.52
CA GLN A 110 -2.93 -3.29 6.93
C GLN A 110 -2.08 -2.16 7.50
N GLN A 111 -1.22 -1.59 6.66
CA GLN A 111 -0.41 -0.42 6.97
C GLN A 111 -1.13 0.86 6.55
N ILE A 112 -1.40 1.72 7.52
CA ILE A 112 -2.17 2.96 7.32
C ILE A 112 -1.26 4.14 7.64
N ILE A 113 -0.93 4.95 6.63
CA ILE A 113 -0.04 6.10 6.78
C ILE A 113 -0.86 7.37 6.77
N PHE A 114 -0.75 8.13 7.86
CA PHE A 114 -1.35 9.45 8.00
C PHE A 114 -0.28 10.55 7.89
N LYS A 115 -0.66 11.67 7.30
CA LYS A 115 0.12 12.91 7.28
C LYS A 115 -0.42 13.86 8.34
N ALA A 116 0.49 14.53 9.02
CA ALA A 116 0.15 15.46 10.09
C ALA A 116 -0.82 16.55 9.61
N PRO A 117 -1.66 17.11 10.51
CA PRO A 117 -2.63 18.14 10.16
C PRO A 117 -1.99 19.35 9.50
N HIS A 118 -2.65 19.87 8.46
CA HIS A 118 -2.29 21.09 7.77
C HIS A 118 -3.49 22.05 7.82
N PRO A 119 -3.29 23.38 7.91
CA PRO A 119 -4.40 24.35 8.01
C PRO A 119 -5.42 24.32 6.86
N MET A 120 -5.04 23.72 5.72
CA MET A 120 -5.90 23.53 4.55
C MET A 120 -6.56 22.14 4.49
N ASN A 121 -6.25 21.25 5.45
CA ASN A 121 -6.91 19.95 5.52
C ASN A 121 -8.33 20.16 6.01
N LEU A 122 -9.28 19.75 5.18
CA LEU A 122 -10.68 19.67 5.57
C LEU A 122 -10.95 18.24 6.06
N VAL A 123 -11.79 18.13 7.08
CA VAL A 123 -12.50 16.88 7.41
C VAL A 123 -13.09 16.35 6.11
N SER A 124 -12.77 15.10 5.78
CA SER A 124 -13.13 14.49 4.50
C SER A 124 -13.70 13.11 4.73
N THR A 125 -14.85 12.85 4.10
CA THR A 125 -15.47 11.54 4.10
C THR A 125 -14.58 10.54 3.37
N HIS A 126 -14.46 9.34 3.92
CA HIS A 126 -13.77 8.23 3.30
C HIS A 126 -14.70 7.01 3.22
N VAL A 127 -14.53 6.21 2.17
CA VAL A 127 -15.23 4.93 2.00
C VAL A 127 -14.28 3.91 1.41
N MET A 128 -14.37 2.67 1.87
CA MET A 128 -13.71 1.51 1.31
C MET A 128 -14.73 0.61 0.63
N VAL A 129 -14.38 0.15 -0.56
CA VAL A 129 -15.07 -0.92 -1.30
C VAL A 129 -14.12 -2.10 -1.38
N GLU A 130 -14.54 -3.27 -0.90
CA GLU A 130 -13.77 -4.50 -1.01
C GLU A 130 -14.51 -5.49 -1.91
N LEU A 131 -13.85 -5.89 -3.00
CA LEU A 131 -14.32 -6.96 -3.87
C LEU A 131 -13.78 -8.28 -3.33
N ARG A 132 -14.66 -9.20 -2.96
CA ARG A 132 -14.32 -10.52 -2.43
C ARG A 132 -14.75 -11.58 -3.44
N SER A 133 -13.79 -12.22 -4.12
CA SER A 133 -14.11 -13.21 -5.17
C SER A 133 -14.87 -14.45 -4.70
N ALA A 134 -15.14 -14.61 -3.39
CA ALA A 134 -16.05 -15.60 -2.83
C ALA A 134 -17.53 -15.28 -3.13
N GLY A 135 -17.84 -14.10 -3.70
CA GLY A 135 -19.20 -13.72 -4.05
C GLY A 135 -19.75 -12.56 -3.25
N TYR A 136 -18.88 -11.71 -2.68
CA TYR A 136 -19.30 -10.59 -1.85
C TYR A 136 -18.64 -9.28 -2.27
N VAL A 137 -19.34 -8.18 -1.97
CA VAL A 137 -18.79 -6.83 -1.94
C VAL A 137 -19.04 -6.28 -0.54
N GLU A 138 -17.97 -5.82 0.12
CA GLU A 138 -18.05 -5.22 1.45
C GLU A 138 -17.84 -3.72 1.33
N LEU A 139 -18.71 -2.95 1.98
CA LEU A 139 -18.62 -1.50 2.05
C LEU A 139 -18.35 -1.09 3.50
N CYS A 140 -17.32 -0.26 3.70
CA CYS A 140 -16.98 0.28 5.02
C CYS A 140 -16.77 1.81 4.94
N GLY A 141 -17.36 2.58 5.85
CA GLY A 141 -17.24 4.04 5.86
C GLY A 141 -18.20 4.72 6.84
N SER A 142 -17.91 5.97 7.20
CA SER A 142 -18.67 6.68 8.24
C SER A 142 -19.88 7.46 7.74
N GLU A 143 -20.08 7.57 6.42
CA GLU A 143 -21.15 8.38 5.83
C GLU A 143 -22.22 7.51 5.16
N ALA A 144 -23.40 7.47 5.77
CA ALA A 144 -24.50 6.58 5.38
C ALA A 144 -25.02 6.85 3.95
N GLY A 145 -25.03 8.11 3.50
CA GLY A 145 -25.47 8.45 2.14
C GLY A 145 -24.55 7.87 1.05
N THR A 146 -23.24 7.90 1.31
CA THR A 146 -22.19 7.36 0.45
C THR A 146 -22.32 5.86 0.34
N LEU A 147 -22.47 5.17 1.48
CA LEU A 147 -22.69 3.72 1.52
C LEU A 147 -23.98 3.33 0.80
N THR A 148 -25.07 4.08 1.02
CA THR A 148 -26.36 3.84 0.36
C THR A 148 -26.24 3.97 -1.16
N THR A 149 -25.55 5.01 -1.64
CA THR A 149 -25.34 5.25 -3.09
C THR A 149 -24.52 4.12 -3.72
N LEU A 150 -23.47 3.65 -3.05
CA LEU A 150 -22.67 2.51 -3.52
C LEU A 150 -23.48 1.22 -3.54
N ARG A 151 -24.25 0.95 -2.49
CA ARG A 151 -25.17 -0.20 -2.45
C ARG A 151 -26.14 -0.18 -3.62
N GLU A 152 -26.87 0.91 -3.82
CA GLU A 152 -27.83 1.05 -4.92
C GLU A 152 -27.20 0.84 -6.30
N HIS A 153 -25.94 1.29 -6.46
CA HIS A 153 -25.17 1.02 -7.67
C HIS A 153 -24.90 -0.48 -7.85
N PHE A 154 -24.43 -1.19 -6.82
CA PHE A 154 -24.17 -2.63 -6.91
C PHE A 154 -25.46 -3.46 -7.09
N GLU A 155 -26.55 -3.08 -6.42
CA GLU A 155 -27.89 -3.65 -6.62
C GLU A 155 -28.33 -3.49 -8.09
N SER A 156 -28.19 -2.29 -8.65
CA SER A 156 -28.61 -2.00 -10.02
C SER A 156 -27.72 -2.63 -11.09
N GLN A 157 -26.39 -2.63 -10.93
CA GLN A 157 -25.45 -3.08 -11.97
C GLN A 157 -25.20 -4.58 -11.92
N TYR A 158 -25.15 -5.16 -10.73
CA TYR A 158 -24.73 -6.55 -10.52
C TYR A 158 -25.82 -7.43 -9.90
N GLY A 159 -27.01 -6.89 -9.64
CA GLY A 159 -28.09 -7.62 -8.97
C GLY A 159 -27.69 -8.05 -7.57
N ALA A 160 -26.86 -7.26 -6.90
CA ALA A 160 -26.42 -7.55 -5.54
C ALA A 160 -27.59 -7.48 -4.56
N GLU A 161 -27.54 -8.26 -3.49
CA GLU A 161 -28.52 -8.23 -2.40
C GLU A 161 -27.78 -8.05 -1.06
N VAL A 162 -28.37 -7.29 -0.14
CA VAL A 162 -27.80 -7.13 1.20
C VAL A 162 -27.85 -8.46 1.95
N GLU A 163 -26.71 -8.91 2.45
CA GLU A 163 -26.59 -10.11 3.29
C GLU A 163 -26.57 -9.69 4.78
N GLU A 164 -27.52 -10.18 5.55
CA GLU A 164 -27.62 -9.90 6.99
C GLU A 164 -26.61 -10.72 7.82
N GLY A 165 -26.28 -10.26 9.03
CA GLY A 165 -25.40 -10.99 9.96
C GLY A 165 -23.91 -10.71 9.80
N HIS A 166 -23.55 -9.71 9.00
CA HIS A 166 -22.17 -9.30 8.72
C HIS A 166 -21.74 -7.99 9.43
N ASP A 167 -22.60 -7.44 10.31
CA ASP A 167 -22.39 -6.14 10.99
C ASP A 167 -21.09 -6.05 11.81
N GLU A 168 -20.50 -7.18 12.18
CA GLU A 168 -19.22 -7.24 12.90
C GLU A 168 -17.99 -7.15 11.97
N PHE A 169 -18.18 -7.29 10.65
CA PHE A 169 -17.12 -7.40 9.65
C PHE A 169 -17.08 -6.22 8.67
N CYS A 170 -18.24 -5.65 8.34
CA CYS A 170 -18.36 -4.48 7.46
C CYS A 170 -19.65 -3.70 7.77
N ASP A 171 -19.78 -2.48 7.23
CA ASP A 171 -20.97 -1.66 7.44
C ASP A 171 -22.14 -2.10 6.54
N ILE A 172 -21.85 -2.54 5.31
CA ILE A 172 -22.80 -3.20 4.40
C ILE A 172 -22.10 -4.37 3.70
N CYS A 173 -22.66 -5.57 3.84
CA CYS A 173 -22.27 -6.74 3.05
C CYS A 173 -23.27 -6.97 1.92
N LEU A 174 -22.76 -7.09 0.70
CA LEU A 174 -23.56 -7.36 -0.49
C LEU A 174 -23.15 -8.71 -1.08
N LYS A 175 -24.11 -9.60 -1.20
CA LYS A 175 -23.94 -10.86 -1.93
C LYS A 175 -24.21 -10.62 -3.40
N VAL A 176 -23.28 -11.06 -4.26
CA VAL A 176 -23.37 -10.87 -5.70
C VAL A 176 -23.56 -12.19 -6.41
N GLY A 177 -24.26 -12.16 -7.55
CA GLY A 177 -24.50 -13.34 -8.36
C GLY A 177 -23.21 -13.95 -8.94
N SER A 178 -23.27 -15.23 -9.33
CA SER A 178 -22.14 -16.01 -9.87
C SER A 178 -21.55 -15.48 -11.19
N GLY A 179 -22.08 -14.38 -11.74
CA GLY A 179 -21.63 -13.75 -12.97
C GLY A 179 -20.64 -12.59 -12.77
N MET A 180 -20.55 -12.01 -11.56
CA MET A 180 -19.66 -10.86 -11.32
C MET A 180 -18.20 -11.31 -11.26
N PHE A 181 -17.87 -12.24 -10.35
CA PHE A 181 -16.52 -12.77 -10.22
C PHE A 181 -16.33 -13.98 -11.13
N LYS A 182 -15.34 -13.88 -12.03
CA LYS A 182 -15.03 -14.90 -13.02
C LYS A 182 -13.57 -15.29 -12.90
N GLU A 183 -13.31 -16.59 -12.85
CA GLU A 183 -11.97 -17.17 -12.86
C GLU A 183 -11.88 -18.27 -13.92
N ARG A 184 -10.70 -18.49 -14.49
CA ARG A 184 -10.44 -19.64 -15.33
C ARG A 184 -9.01 -20.16 -15.23
N GLY A 185 -8.86 -21.42 -15.65
CA GLY A 185 -7.56 -22.07 -15.75
C GLY A 185 -6.93 -22.34 -14.38
N ARG A 186 -5.60 -22.47 -14.36
CA ARG A 186 -4.82 -22.77 -13.15
C ARG A 186 -3.79 -21.70 -12.79
N SER A 187 -3.78 -20.59 -13.53
CA SER A 187 -2.78 -19.52 -13.39
C SER A 187 -3.31 -18.31 -12.61
N GLY A 188 -4.45 -18.45 -11.91
CA GLY A 188 -5.09 -17.33 -11.21
C GLY A 188 -5.59 -16.23 -12.17
N GLU A 189 -5.99 -16.61 -13.39
CA GLU A 189 -6.58 -15.67 -14.36
C GLU A 189 -8.04 -15.41 -13.96
N ASN A 190 -8.37 -14.15 -13.68
CA ASN A 190 -9.67 -13.72 -13.21
C ASN A 190 -9.96 -12.29 -13.70
N ASN A 191 -11.19 -11.80 -13.50
CA ASN A 191 -11.62 -10.46 -13.95
C ASN A 191 -11.54 -9.37 -12.86
N ILE A 192 -10.83 -9.60 -11.74
CA ILE A 192 -10.79 -8.64 -10.63
C ILE A 192 -10.17 -7.30 -11.04
N GLY A 193 -9.14 -7.31 -11.89
CA GLY A 193 -8.52 -6.08 -12.40
C GLY A 193 -9.49 -5.23 -13.22
N GLN A 194 -10.31 -5.88 -14.06
CA GLN A 194 -11.36 -5.21 -14.83
C GLN A 194 -12.44 -4.61 -13.90
N LEU A 195 -12.95 -5.41 -12.96
CA LEU A 195 -13.91 -4.93 -11.96
C LEU A 195 -13.35 -3.76 -11.13
N THR A 196 -12.06 -3.80 -10.81
CA THR A 196 -11.36 -2.73 -10.08
C THR A 196 -11.43 -1.41 -10.85
N SER A 197 -11.08 -1.42 -12.15
CA SER A 197 -11.18 -0.21 -12.98
C SER A 197 -12.63 0.27 -13.14
N GLU A 198 -13.59 -0.64 -13.33
CA GLU A 198 -15.02 -0.31 -13.46
C GLU A 198 -15.59 0.33 -12.19
N VAL A 199 -15.25 -0.21 -11.02
CA VAL A 199 -15.67 0.32 -9.72
C VAL A 199 -15.00 1.67 -9.45
N CYS A 200 -13.72 1.84 -9.80
CA CYS A 200 -13.04 3.13 -9.67
C CYS A 200 -13.71 4.23 -10.50
N ASP A 201 -14.03 3.95 -11.75
CA ASP A 201 -14.74 4.89 -12.64
C ASP A 201 -16.17 5.16 -12.16
N SER A 202 -16.88 4.13 -11.74
CA SER A 202 -18.25 4.26 -11.24
C SER A 202 -18.31 5.06 -9.94
N ALA A 203 -17.43 4.78 -8.99
CA ALA A 203 -17.39 5.46 -7.70
C ALA A 203 -17.17 6.98 -7.85
N VAL A 204 -16.20 7.42 -8.67
CA VAL A 204 -15.97 8.87 -8.87
C VAL A 204 -17.10 9.56 -9.65
N THR A 205 -17.92 8.79 -10.36
CA THR A 205 -19.08 9.29 -11.12
C THR A 205 -20.32 9.42 -10.23
N ILE A 206 -20.65 8.38 -9.47
CA ILE A 206 -21.84 8.34 -8.60
C ILE A 206 -21.63 9.07 -7.28
N LEU A 207 -20.38 9.30 -6.87
CA LEU A 207 -20.00 10.08 -5.69
C LEU A 207 -19.21 11.33 -6.10
N PRO A 208 -19.86 12.41 -6.57
CA PRO A 208 -19.18 13.61 -7.01
C PRO A 208 -18.25 14.20 -5.94
N GLY A 209 -17.00 14.46 -6.33
CA GLY A 209 -15.96 15.01 -5.45
C GLY A 209 -15.12 13.97 -4.72
N PHE A 210 -15.45 12.67 -4.85
CA PHE A 210 -14.57 11.60 -4.40
C PHE A 210 -13.45 11.32 -5.41
N SER A 211 -12.30 10.91 -4.89
CA SER A 211 -11.18 10.38 -5.66
C SER A 211 -10.57 9.16 -4.98
N LEU A 212 -9.95 8.30 -5.78
CA LEU A 212 -9.26 7.11 -5.29
C LEU A 212 -7.98 7.50 -4.52
N VAL A 213 -7.81 6.94 -3.33
CA VAL A 213 -6.62 7.10 -2.47
C VAL A 213 -5.65 5.95 -2.69
N THR A 214 -6.15 4.72 -2.72
CA THR A 214 -5.32 3.51 -2.84
C THR A 214 -6.11 2.33 -3.38
N ILE A 215 -5.38 1.34 -3.90
CA ILE A 215 -5.88 0.01 -4.23
C ILE A 215 -4.92 -1.02 -3.65
N ASN A 216 -5.46 -2.10 -3.08
CA ASN A 216 -4.67 -3.22 -2.57
C ASN A 216 -5.30 -4.53 -3.03
N GLY A 217 -4.50 -5.37 -3.69
CA GLY A 217 -4.90 -6.70 -4.12
C GLY A 217 -4.23 -7.77 -3.25
N GLY A 218 -4.91 -8.89 -3.05
CA GLY A 218 -4.38 -9.99 -2.24
C GLY A 218 -5.09 -11.32 -2.47
N ASN A 219 -4.58 -12.34 -1.78
CA ASN A 219 -5.26 -13.63 -1.64
C ASN A 219 -5.82 -13.79 -0.23
N TYR A 220 -6.90 -14.54 -0.10
CA TYR A 220 -7.51 -14.87 1.20
C TYR A 220 -8.24 -16.21 1.14
N GLY A 221 -8.74 -16.64 2.31
CA GLY A 221 -9.28 -17.98 2.55
C GLY A 221 -8.23 -18.97 3.05
N ASP A 222 -8.66 -20.10 3.58
CA ASP A 222 -7.81 -21.08 4.30
C ASP A 222 -6.66 -21.69 3.47
N ASP A 223 -6.72 -21.59 2.14
CA ASP A 223 -5.69 -22.05 1.20
C ASP A 223 -5.27 -20.97 0.19
N GLY A 224 -5.70 -19.72 0.40
CA GLY A 224 -5.48 -18.60 -0.53
C GLY A 224 -6.26 -18.74 -1.85
N SER A 225 -7.32 -19.55 -1.91
CA SER A 225 -8.09 -19.80 -3.13
C SER A 225 -8.83 -18.59 -3.67
N HIS A 226 -9.09 -17.59 -2.84
CA HIS A 226 -9.86 -16.41 -3.20
C HIS A 226 -8.97 -15.19 -3.44
N ARG A 227 -9.49 -14.25 -4.23
CA ARG A 227 -8.87 -12.99 -4.62
C ARG A 227 -9.68 -11.83 -4.10
N GLU A 228 -8.99 -10.86 -3.53
CA GLU A 228 -9.61 -9.64 -3.05
C GLU A 228 -9.00 -8.40 -3.70
N GLN A 229 -9.80 -7.35 -3.76
CA GLN A 229 -9.35 -6.01 -4.09
C GLN A 229 -10.02 -5.00 -3.17
N GLN A 230 -9.22 -4.26 -2.41
CA GLN A 230 -9.67 -3.11 -1.63
C GLN A 230 -9.43 -1.83 -2.43
N MET A 231 -10.42 -0.94 -2.46
CA MET A 231 -10.32 0.39 -3.04
C MET A 231 -10.81 1.40 -2.00
N VAL A 232 -10.00 2.42 -1.71
CA VAL A 232 -10.38 3.46 -0.74
C VAL A 232 -10.53 4.78 -1.46
N PHE A 233 -11.67 5.42 -1.27
CA PHE A 233 -12.01 6.72 -1.84
C PHE A 233 -12.11 7.77 -0.75
N ARG A 234 -11.73 9.00 -1.09
CA ARG A 234 -11.84 10.17 -0.21
C ARG A 234 -12.54 11.30 -0.94
N TRP A 235 -13.42 12.01 -0.24
CA TRP A 235 -13.95 13.28 -0.71
C TRP A 235 -12.91 14.39 -0.58
N ASP A 236 -12.28 14.78 -1.68
CA ASP A 236 -11.30 15.87 -1.74
C ASP A 236 -11.61 16.92 -2.82
N ASN A 237 -12.81 16.88 -3.39
CA ASN A 237 -13.27 17.78 -4.45
C ASN A 237 -12.28 17.82 -5.62
N HIS A 238 -11.80 16.63 -6.02
CA HIS A 238 -10.69 16.48 -6.96
C HIS A 238 -10.98 17.16 -8.32
N PRO A 239 -10.03 17.95 -8.88
CA PRO A 239 -10.24 18.68 -10.13
C PRO A 239 -10.44 17.77 -11.36
N LEU A 240 -9.96 16.53 -11.30
CA LEU A 240 -10.10 15.56 -12.39
C LEU A 240 -11.48 14.92 -12.50
N ARG A 241 -12.35 15.07 -11.49
CA ARG A 241 -13.74 14.57 -11.50
C ARG A 241 -13.84 13.13 -12.03
N GLU A 242 -14.61 12.94 -13.11
CA GLU A 242 -14.96 11.68 -13.77
C GLU A 242 -13.89 11.18 -14.76
N ALA A 243 -12.65 11.71 -14.72
CA ALA A 243 -11.59 11.24 -15.62
C ALA A 243 -11.36 9.73 -15.43
N PRO A 244 -11.29 8.93 -16.51
CA PRO A 244 -11.24 7.47 -16.39
C PRO A 244 -9.92 6.97 -15.79
N HIS A 245 -9.99 5.80 -15.16
CA HIS A 245 -8.87 5.08 -14.60
C HIS A 245 -8.40 4.01 -15.59
N LEU A 246 -7.07 3.83 -15.67
CA LEU A 246 -6.44 2.74 -16.41
C LEU A 246 -5.52 1.99 -15.46
N LEU A 247 -5.87 0.75 -15.17
CA LEU A 247 -5.08 -0.16 -14.36
C LEU A 247 -4.14 -0.97 -15.26
N VAL A 248 -2.86 -0.98 -14.92
CA VAL A 248 -1.84 -1.84 -15.55
C VAL A 248 -1.28 -2.77 -14.49
N GLU A 249 -1.45 -4.07 -14.71
CA GLU A 249 -0.99 -5.12 -13.80
C GLU A 249 0.23 -5.83 -14.41
N LEU A 250 1.38 -5.73 -13.75
CA LEU A 250 2.60 -6.46 -14.09
C LEU A 250 2.67 -7.73 -13.26
N ARG A 251 2.53 -8.89 -13.90
CA ARG A 251 2.54 -10.18 -13.19
C ARG A 251 3.81 -10.94 -13.50
N GLU A 252 4.56 -11.30 -12.47
CA GLU A 252 5.84 -12.03 -12.58
C GLU A 252 5.67 -13.39 -13.28
N ILE A 253 4.49 -14.00 -13.19
CA ILE A 253 4.14 -15.23 -13.91
C ILE A 253 4.11 -15.09 -15.44
N GLY A 254 4.38 -13.90 -15.99
CA GLY A 254 4.64 -13.70 -17.42
C GLY A 254 3.51 -13.04 -18.19
N TYR A 255 2.63 -12.29 -17.52
CA TYR A 255 1.60 -11.47 -18.17
C TYR A 255 1.64 -10.00 -17.75
N ILE A 256 1.27 -9.13 -18.69
CA ILE A 256 0.82 -7.77 -18.42
C ILE A 256 -0.66 -7.71 -18.79
N GLU A 257 -1.48 -7.24 -17.86
CA GLU A 257 -2.92 -7.05 -18.04
C GLU A 257 -3.24 -5.55 -17.96
N ILE A 258 -4.03 -5.06 -18.90
CA ILE A 258 -4.46 -3.66 -18.98
C ILE A 258 -5.98 -3.67 -18.87
N CYS A 259 -6.51 -2.90 -17.92
CA CYS A 259 -7.91 -2.83 -17.56
C CYS A 259 -8.36 -1.36 -17.51
N GLY A 260 -9.46 -1.02 -18.18
CA GLY A 260 -10.02 0.32 -18.24
C GLY A 260 -10.34 0.79 -19.66
N GLN A 261 -10.85 2.01 -19.78
CA GLN A 261 -11.31 2.56 -21.06
C GLN A 261 -10.15 2.94 -21.99
N ASP A 262 -10.28 2.65 -23.29
CA ASP A 262 -9.32 3.05 -24.33
C ASP A 262 -9.45 4.54 -24.70
N VAL A 263 -9.07 5.41 -23.78
CA VAL A 263 -9.10 6.86 -23.99
C VAL A 263 -7.91 7.29 -24.84
N ASP A 264 -8.18 8.07 -25.89
CA ASP A 264 -7.18 8.58 -26.84
C ASP A 264 -6.26 7.49 -27.44
N GLY A 265 -6.77 6.26 -27.58
CA GLY A 265 -6.04 5.12 -28.12
C GLY A 265 -4.86 4.67 -27.24
N VAL A 266 -4.93 4.92 -25.93
CA VAL A 266 -3.88 4.58 -24.95
C VAL A 266 -3.53 3.09 -24.99
N HIS A 267 -4.49 2.19 -25.23
CA HIS A 267 -4.23 0.75 -25.35
C HIS A 267 -3.27 0.45 -26.49
N GLY A 268 -3.50 1.04 -27.67
CA GLY A 268 -2.64 0.88 -28.84
C GLY A 268 -1.25 1.48 -28.63
N LYS A 269 -1.18 2.67 -28.03
CA LYS A 269 0.09 3.36 -27.72
C LYS A 269 0.94 2.55 -26.74
N LEU A 270 0.35 2.10 -25.64
CA LEU A 270 1.03 1.29 -24.62
C LEU A 270 1.45 -0.07 -25.18
N THR A 271 0.56 -0.75 -25.91
CA THR A 271 0.87 -2.04 -26.54
C THR A 271 2.05 -1.93 -27.49
N LYS A 272 2.07 -0.90 -28.34
CA LYS A 272 3.19 -0.64 -29.25
C LYS A 272 4.49 -0.43 -28.48
N TYR A 273 4.46 0.43 -27.46
CA TYR A 273 5.61 0.71 -26.60
C TYR A 273 6.16 -0.56 -25.94
N LEU A 274 5.31 -1.37 -25.32
CA LEU A 274 5.69 -2.62 -24.65
C LEU A 274 6.25 -3.67 -25.61
N LYS A 275 5.70 -3.77 -26.83
CA LYS A 275 6.23 -4.66 -27.88
C LYS A 275 7.60 -4.20 -28.38
N GLU A 276 7.78 -2.90 -28.59
CA GLU A 276 9.03 -2.34 -29.12
C GLU A 276 10.14 -2.34 -28.08
N LYS A 277 9.87 -1.83 -26.87
CA LYS A 277 10.87 -1.63 -25.82
C LYS A 277 11.08 -2.87 -24.96
N TRP A 278 9.99 -3.50 -24.49
CA TRP A 278 10.08 -4.64 -23.58
C TRP A 278 10.00 -5.99 -24.30
N ARG A 279 9.81 -5.99 -25.62
CA ARG A 279 9.69 -7.20 -26.46
C ARG A 279 8.51 -8.09 -26.05
N CYS A 280 7.46 -7.48 -25.49
CA CYS A 280 6.21 -8.17 -25.19
C CYS A 280 5.58 -8.74 -26.46
N LYS A 281 4.72 -9.75 -26.31
CA LYS A 281 3.97 -10.37 -27.39
C LYS A 281 2.48 -10.35 -27.07
N ASP A 282 1.65 -10.44 -28.09
CA ASP A 282 0.22 -10.68 -27.85
C ASP A 282 0.05 -11.99 -27.10
N SER A 283 -0.77 -11.99 -26.06
CA SER A 283 -1.18 -13.23 -25.42
C SER A 283 -2.05 -14.05 -26.37
N VAL A 284 -2.02 -15.38 -26.21
CA VAL A 284 -2.80 -16.30 -27.04
C VAL A 284 -4.28 -16.05 -26.78
N LYS A 285 -4.98 -15.52 -27.78
CA LYS A 285 -6.45 -15.42 -27.77
C LYS A 285 -7.04 -16.75 -28.18
N ILE A 286 -7.84 -17.35 -27.31
CA ILE A 286 -8.58 -18.58 -27.62
C ILE A 286 -9.95 -18.16 -28.17
N PRO A 287 -10.30 -18.54 -29.42
CA PRO A 287 -11.59 -18.18 -30.00
C PRO A 287 -12.77 -18.64 -29.12
N GLY A 288 -13.74 -17.75 -28.89
CA GLY A 288 -14.91 -18.02 -28.05
C GLY A 288 -14.68 -17.85 -26.54
N GLN A 289 -13.46 -17.54 -26.11
CA GLN A 289 -13.16 -17.26 -24.72
C GLN A 289 -13.36 -15.77 -24.42
N GLU A 290 -14.16 -15.47 -23.39
CA GLU A 290 -14.35 -14.11 -22.88
C GLU A 290 -13.01 -13.50 -22.42
N PRO A 291 -12.68 -12.24 -22.70
CA PRO A 291 -11.52 -11.59 -22.09
C PRO A 291 -11.81 -11.23 -20.61
N PHE A 292 -10.81 -11.31 -19.72
CA PHE A 292 -10.91 -10.86 -18.32
C PHE A 292 -10.11 -9.57 -18.04
N CYS A 293 -9.59 -8.97 -19.11
CA CYS A 293 -8.91 -7.68 -19.15
C CYS A 293 -9.01 -7.15 -20.59
N ASP A 294 -8.88 -5.85 -20.80
CA ASP A 294 -9.05 -5.22 -22.11
C ASP A 294 -7.90 -5.55 -23.06
N VAL A 295 -6.67 -5.58 -22.54
CA VAL A 295 -5.48 -6.03 -23.28
C VAL A 295 -4.65 -6.96 -22.41
N LYS A 296 -4.17 -8.05 -23.03
CA LYS A 296 -3.28 -9.02 -22.38
C LYS A 296 -2.04 -9.25 -23.22
N LEU A 297 -0.88 -9.04 -22.63
CA LEU A 297 0.42 -9.26 -23.27
C LEU A 297 1.20 -10.32 -22.51
N ALA A 298 1.90 -11.18 -23.25
CA ALA A 298 2.93 -12.05 -22.69
C ALA A 298 4.24 -11.26 -22.57
N TRP A 299 4.88 -11.33 -21.42
CA TRP A 299 6.17 -10.68 -21.17
C TRP A 299 7.12 -11.62 -20.41
N SER A 300 8.41 -11.33 -20.50
CA SER A 300 9.39 -11.86 -19.55
C SER A 300 9.43 -10.88 -18.39
N ALA A 301 9.17 -11.37 -17.18
CA ALA A 301 9.24 -10.54 -15.99
C ALA A 301 10.59 -9.82 -15.89
N LYS A 302 10.51 -8.59 -15.41
CA LYS A 302 11.60 -7.64 -15.29
C LYS A 302 11.66 -7.17 -13.84
N ASP A 303 12.70 -6.44 -13.49
CA ASP A 303 12.72 -5.72 -12.22
C ASP A 303 11.48 -4.81 -12.10
N MET A 304 10.68 -5.02 -11.05
CA MET A 304 9.38 -4.32 -10.89
C MET A 304 9.56 -2.83 -10.60
N MET A 305 10.64 -2.42 -9.92
CA MET A 305 10.93 -1.00 -9.70
C MET A 305 11.21 -0.32 -11.03
N TRP A 306 12.10 -0.91 -11.85
CA TRP A 306 12.39 -0.35 -13.17
C TRP A 306 11.14 -0.33 -14.05
N ALA A 307 10.40 -1.44 -14.12
CA ALA A 307 9.20 -1.53 -14.95
C ALA A 307 8.14 -0.49 -14.55
N SER A 308 7.95 -0.26 -13.25
CA SER A 308 7.04 0.75 -12.71
C SER A 308 7.48 2.17 -13.05
N ALA A 309 8.77 2.47 -12.86
CA ALA A 309 9.34 3.78 -13.18
C ALA A 309 9.26 4.07 -14.70
N ASP A 310 9.54 3.07 -15.53
CA ASP A 310 9.51 3.18 -16.98
C ASP A 310 8.09 3.37 -17.53
N LEU A 311 7.10 2.65 -16.98
CA LEU A 311 5.69 2.89 -17.28
C LEU A 311 5.23 4.27 -16.85
N THR A 312 5.61 4.69 -15.65
CA THR A 312 5.28 6.02 -15.13
C THR A 312 5.78 7.11 -16.08
N SER A 313 7.04 7.00 -16.52
CA SER A 313 7.63 7.91 -17.51
C SER A 313 6.88 7.90 -18.84
N PHE A 314 6.49 6.72 -19.34
CA PHE A 314 5.69 6.59 -20.57
C PHE A 314 4.34 7.31 -20.45
N PHE A 315 3.60 7.09 -19.37
CA PHE A 315 2.29 7.69 -19.15
C PHE A 315 2.36 9.21 -18.97
N HIS A 316 3.37 9.72 -18.27
CA HIS A 316 3.63 11.17 -18.20
C HIS A 316 3.84 11.78 -19.58
N GLY A 317 4.54 11.07 -20.47
CA GLY A 317 4.70 11.47 -21.88
C GLY A 317 3.39 11.59 -22.65
N LEU A 318 2.33 10.92 -22.20
CA LEU A 318 0.97 11.00 -22.75
C LEU A 318 0.07 11.99 -22.00
N GLY A 319 0.58 12.69 -20.98
CA GLY A 319 -0.23 13.54 -20.11
C GLY A 319 -1.08 12.76 -19.10
N TRP A 320 -0.73 11.52 -18.79
CA TRP A 320 -1.35 10.71 -17.75
C TRP A 320 -0.48 10.73 -16.49
N GLN A 321 -1.10 10.73 -15.32
CA GLN A 321 -0.46 10.71 -14.02
C GLN A 321 -0.67 9.37 -13.33
N MET A 322 0.36 8.87 -12.65
CA MET A 322 0.24 7.73 -11.75
C MET A 322 -0.48 8.17 -10.49
N GLN A 323 -1.56 7.48 -10.14
CA GLN A 323 -2.32 7.75 -8.92
C GLN A 323 -1.97 6.79 -7.79
N VAL A 324 -1.84 5.50 -8.12
CA VAL A 324 -1.52 4.44 -7.15
C VAL A 324 -0.49 3.50 -7.76
N CYS A 325 0.42 3.02 -6.93
CA CYS A 325 1.34 1.94 -7.23
C CYS A 325 1.33 1.00 -6.04
N SER A 326 0.73 -0.18 -6.21
CA SER A 326 0.56 -1.19 -5.16
C SER A 326 1.24 -2.49 -5.58
N GLN A 327 1.90 -3.14 -4.63
CA GLN A 327 2.60 -4.39 -4.85
C GLN A 327 2.02 -5.45 -3.94
N GLY A 328 1.71 -6.62 -4.50
CA GLY A 328 1.24 -7.78 -3.77
C GLY A 328 1.98 -9.05 -4.18
N THR A 329 1.87 -10.06 -3.33
CA THR A 329 2.27 -11.44 -3.66
C THR A 329 1.01 -12.28 -3.79
N VAL A 330 0.91 -13.00 -4.90
CA VAL A 330 -0.25 -13.82 -5.21
C VAL A 330 0.15 -15.29 -5.26
N VAL A 331 -0.60 -16.15 -4.58
CA VAL A 331 -0.45 -17.59 -4.71
C VAL A 331 -1.10 -18.07 -6.01
N THR A 332 -0.32 -18.74 -6.85
CA THR A 332 -0.84 -19.31 -8.10
C THR A 332 -1.17 -20.80 -7.92
N LYS A 333 -2.33 -21.21 -8.44
CA LYS A 333 -2.83 -22.61 -8.32
C LYS A 333 -1.92 -23.64 -9.01
N ARG A 334 -0.99 -23.20 -9.88
CA ARG A 334 0.03 -24.06 -10.51
C ARG A 334 1.21 -24.27 -9.55
N GLY A 335 1.14 -25.32 -8.73
CA GLY A 335 2.28 -25.76 -7.90
C GLY A 335 2.51 -24.96 -6.62
N LYS A 336 1.53 -24.17 -6.17
CA LYS A 336 1.64 -23.27 -5.00
C LYS A 336 2.87 -22.36 -5.08
N SER A 337 3.20 -21.87 -6.28
CA SER A 337 4.23 -20.85 -6.44
C SER A 337 3.64 -19.47 -6.24
N GLU A 338 4.29 -18.69 -5.39
CA GLU A 338 4.04 -17.26 -5.25
C GLU A 338 4.48 -16.52 -6.52
N SER A 339 3.72 -15.51 -6.91
CA SER A 339 4.03 -14.60 -8.02
C SER A 339 3.87 -13.19 -7.52
N ARG A 340 4.87 -12.34 -7.74
CA ARG A 340 4.71 -10.90 -7.52
C ARG A 340 3.76 -10.29 -8.54
N GLU A 341 2.96 -9.35 -8.07
CA GLU A 341 2.03 -8.56 -8.86
C GLU A 341 2.25 -7.08 -8.52
N GLN A 342 2.44 -6.25 -9.55
CA GLN A 342 2.47 -4.80 -9.40
C GLN A 342 1.24 -4.22 -10.10
N GLN A 343 0.36 -3.61 -9.33
CA GLN A 343 -0.81 -2.88 -9.82
C GLN A 343 -0.49 -1.39 -9.86
N ILE A 344 -0.54 -0.79 -11.05
CA ILE A 344 -0.29 0.65 -11.23
C ILE A 344 -1.51 1.26 -11.90
N LEU A 345 -2.11 2.24 -11.23
CA LEU A 345 -3.28 2.91 -11.74
C LEU A 345 -2.92 4.31 -12.23
N PHE A 346 -3.31 4.59 -13.47
CA PHE A 346 -3.10 5.87 -14.14
C PHE A 346 -4.42 6.57 -14.42
N ARG A 347 -4.38 7.89 -14.48
CA ARG A 347 -5.49 8.74 -14.94
C ARG A 347 -4.97 9.86 -15.83
N PRO A 348 -5.77 10.43 -16.72
CA PRO A 348 -5.42 11.69 -17.39
C PRO A 348 -5.05 12.76 -16.36
N GLY A 349 -3.87 13.35 -16.49
CA GLY A 349 -3.32 14.34 -15.58
C GLY A 349 -3.97 15.72 -15.73
N SER A 350 -3.73 16.59 -14.74
CA SER A 350 -4.19 17.99 -14.79
C SER A 350 -3.23 18.92 -15.54
N SER A 351 -1.98 18.49 -15.73
CA SER A 351 -0.95 19.19 -16.48
C SER A 351 -1.12 18.91 -17.99
N ARG A 352 -0.99 19.96 -18.81
CA ARG A 352 -0.97 19.83 -20.28
C ARG A 352 0.10 18.80 -20.69
N GLU A 353 -0.16 18.04 -21.75
CA GLU A 353 0.75 17.04 -22.33
C GLU A 353 2.23 17.42 -22.18
N GLY A 354 3.04 16.52 -21.60
CA GLY A 354 4.50 16.60 -21.63
C GLY A 354 5.22 17.09 -20.37
N ALA A 355 4.52 17.39 -19.27
CA ALA A 355 5.17 17.66 -17.98
C ALA A 355 5.28 16.35 -17.16
N VAL A 356 6.49 15.78 -17.07
CA VAL A 356 6.76 14.61 -16.22
C VAL A 356 6.83 15.07 -14.76
N GLU A 357 5.87 14.66 -13.94
CA GLU A 357 5.94 14.93 -12.51
C GLU A 357 7.11 14.16 -11.87
N PRO A 358 7.81 14.75 -10.89
CA PRO A 358 8.94 14.09 -10.25
C PRO A 358 8.46 12.96 -9.31
N HIS A 359 8.91 11.74 -9.57
CA HIS A 359 8.72 10.59 -8.69
C HIS A 359 10.06 9.99 -8.26
N LEU A 360 10.13 9.59 -7.00
CA LEU A 360 11.18 8.72 -6.48
C LEU A 360 10.57 7.39 -6.11
N PHE A 361 11.03 6.33 -6.76
CA PHE A 361 10.73 4.95 -6.36
C PHE A 361 11.81 4.51 -5.39
N LEU A 362 11.41 4.03 -4.22
CA LEU A 362 12.30 3.48 -3.22
C LEU A 362 11.81 2.09 -2.82
N GLU A 363 12.75 1.15 -2.68
CA GLU A 363 12.50 -0.18 -2.15
C GLU A 363 13.48 -0.42 -1.02
N LEU A 364 12.94 -0.82 0.14
CA LEU A 364 13.71 -1.23 1.30
C LEU A 364 13.60 -2.75 1.38
N TYR A 365 14.72 -3.45 1.18
CA TYR A 365 14.79 -4.90 1.24
C TYR A 365 15.43 -5.32 2.57
N THR A 366 14.64 -5.99 3.41
CA THR A 366 15.02 -6.41 4.77
C THR A 366 16.19 -7.39 4.81
N GLY A 367 16.49 -8.07 3.71
CA GLY A 367 17.57 -9.05 3.63
C GLY A 367 17.10 -10.49 3.84
N GLU A 368 18.07 -11.38 3.97
CA GLU A 368 17.92 -12.84 4.07
C GLU A 368 18.44 -13.30 5.45
N GLY A 369 17.55 -13.84 6.29
CA GLY A 369 17.89 -14.41 7.59
C GLY A 369 18.14 -15.92 7.52
N SER A 370 18.62 -16.51 8.62
CA SER A 370 18.80 -17.97 8.71
C SER A 370 17.51 -18.66 9.15
N GLU A 371 17.23 -19.84 8.58
CA GLU A 371 16.03 -20.63 8.92
C GLU A 371 16.00 -20.98 10.41
N GLU A 372 17.15 -21.27 11.02
CA GLU A 372 17.22 -21.61 12.45
C GLU A 372 16.87 -20.44 13.37
N LEU A 373 17.12 -19.20 12.94
CA LEU A 373 16.77 -18.00 13.70
C LEU A 373 15.33 -17.57 13.41
N TYR A 374 14.81 -17.81 12.21
CA TYR A 374 13.39 -17.63 11.92
C TYR A 374 12.49 -18.56 12.74
N ALA A 375 12.99 -19.72 13.15
CA ALA A 375 12.32 -20.63 14.08
C ALA A 375 12.35 -20.17 15.55
N GLN A 376 13.08 -19.10 15.87
CA GLN A 376 13.23 -18.55 17.22
C GLN A 376 12.57 -17.17 17.30
N PRO A 377 11.28 -17.10 17.69
CA PRO A 377 10.52 -15.86 17.70
C PRO A 377 10.99 -14.87 18.77
N ASP A 378 11.94 -15.24 19.64
CA ASP A 378 12.44 -14.36 20.70
C ASP A 378 13.82 -13.76 20.40
N VAL A 379 14.47 -14.20 19.32
CA VAL A 379 15.84 -13.81 18.99
C VAL A 379 15.84 -12.77 17.88
N THR A 380 16.39 -11.59 18.18
CA THR A 380 16.64 -10.55 17.19
C THR A 380 17.87 -10.90 16.35
N GLN A 381 17.76 -10.78 15.03
CA GLN A 381 18.86 -10.96 14.09
C GLN A 381 18.99 -9.76 13.15
N VAL A 382 20.20 -9.61 12.58
CA VAL A 382 20.47 -8.71 11.45
C VAL A 382 20.53 -9.58 10.21
N PRO A 383 19.52 -9.53 9.31
CA PRO A 383 19.55 -10.32 8.07
C PRO A 383 20.75 -9.95 7.19
N ALA A 384 21.23 -10.90 6.39
CA ALA A 384 22.26 -10.66 5.38
C ALA A 384 21.66 -9.96 4.13
N ASN A 385 22.52 -9.46 3.24
CA ASN A 385 22.11 -8.93 1.92
C ASN A 385 21.05 -7.81 1.96
N GLN A 386 21.00 -7.02 3.03
CA GLN A 386 20.06 -5.91 3.13
C GLN A 386 20.43 -4.82 2.13
N GLN A 387 19.42 -4.23 1.50
CA GLN A 387 19.65 -3.17 0.54
C GLN A 387 18.52 -2.16 0.50
N ILE A 388 18.88 -0.93 0.14
CA ILE A 388 17.94 0.10 -0.29
C ILE A 388 18.22 0.37 -1.76
N ARG A 389 17.18 0.30 -2.58
CA ARG A 389 17.24 0.64 -4.00
C ARG A 389 16.39 1.85 -4.28
N PHE A 390 16.81 2.70 -5.21
CA PHE A 390 15.96 3.79 -5.67
C PHE A 390 16.25 4.21 -7.10
N CYS A 391 15.22 4.75 -7.76
CA CYS A 391 15.35 5.43 -9.05
C CYS A 391 14.41 6.64 -9.12
N GLN A 392 14.65 7.51 -10.11
CA GLN A 392 13.83 8.71 -10.34
C GLN A 392 13.10 8.65 -11.68
N VAL A 393 11.91 9.25 -11.70
CA VAL A 393 11.18 9.63 -12.92
C VAL A 393 11.02 11.15 -12.87
N GLY A 394 11.30 11.83 -13.99
CA GLY A 394 11.31 13.30 -14.03
C GLY A 394 12.48 13.93 -13.28
N ASP A 395 12.39 15.24 -13.01
CA ASP A 395 13.45 16.00 -12.32
C ASP A 395 13.33 15.90 -10.80
N CYS A 396 14.09 14.97 -10.20
CA CYS A 396 14.22 14.84 -8.75
C CYS A 396 15.51 15.45 -8.20
N SER A 397 16.18 16.36 -8.93
CA SER A 397 17.48 16.93 -8.54
C SER A 397 17.49 17.58 -7.16
N ALA A 398 16.37 18.19 -6.76
CA ALA A 398 16.21 18.80 -5.44
C ALA A 398 16.21 17.79 -4.27
N ALA A 399 15.92 16.52 -4.54
CA ALA A 399 15.72 15.49 -3.53
C ALA A 399 16.80 14.39 -3.54
N ILE A 400 17.38 14.06 -4.69
CA ILE A 400 18.34 12.94 -4.83
C ILE A 400 19.58 13.12 -3.95
N GLU A 401 20.27 14.26 -4.03
CA GLU A 401 21.51 14.44 -3.28
C GLU A 401 21.29 14.49 -1.76
N PRO A 402 20.24 15.16 -1.25
CA PRO A 402 19.82 15.01 0.13
C PRO A 402 19.51 13.55 0.52
N LEU A 403 18.76 12.82 -0.30
CA LEU A 403 18.41 11.42 -0.04
C LEU A 403 19.68 10.55 0.05
N LYS A 404 20.60 10.66 -0.91
CA LYS A 404 21.88 9.94 -0.86
C LYS A 404 22.62 10.21 0.44
N LYS A 405 22.75 11.48 0.84
CA LYS A 405 23.42 11.85 2.11
C LYS A 405 22.72 11.28 3.32
N PHE A 406 21.39 11.23 3.34
CA PHE A 406 20.65 10.57 4.41
C PHE A 406 20.96 9.07 4.45
N LEU A 407 20.86 8.38 3.32
CA LEU A 407 21.11 6.95 3.26
C LEU A 407 22.56 6.60 3.62
N THR A 408 23.56 7.40 3.22
CA THR A 408 24.97 7.11 3.53
C THR A 408 25.39 7.57 4.92
N ASN A 409 24.99 8.78 5.33
CA ASN A 409 25.53 9.38 6.56
C ASN A 409 24.67 9.10 7.78
N TYR A 410 23.35 8.97 7.61
CA TYR A 410 22.42 8.72 8.71
C TYR A 410 22.14 7.23 8.88
N LEU A 411 21.89 6.48 7.79
CA LEU A 411 21.68 5.03 7.85
C LEU A 411 22.99 4.23 7.81
N GLY A 412 24.14 4.87 7.58
CA GLY A 412 25.43 4.18 7.45
C GLY A 412 25.58 3.36 6.17
N GLY A 413 24.68 3.51 5.20
CA GLY A 413 24.68 2.71 3.98
C GLY A 413 25.88 3.00 3.07
N ALA A 414 26.32 1.98 2.33
CA ALA A 414 27.37 2.09 1.33
C ALA A 414 26.77 1.97 -0.08
N ILE A 415 27.10 2.92 -0.97
CA ILE A 415 26.69 2.83 -2.38
C ILE A 415 27.40 1.64 -3.02
N ASP A 416 26.61 0.70 -3.52
CA ASP A 416 27.07 -0.55 -4.14
C ASP A 416 27.08 -0.48 -5.67
N GLY A 417 26.40 0.52 -6.24
CA GLY A 417 26.49 0.82 -7.66
C GLY A 417 25.21 1.40 -8.23
N GLN A 418 25.18 1.45 -9.56
CA GLN A 418 24.03 1.81 -10.35
C GLN A 418 23.91 0.81 -11.50
N ASP A 419 22.71 0.27 -11.73
CA ASP A 419 22.48 -0.62 -12.86
C ASP A 419 22.27 0.14 -14.18
N GLU A 420 22.14 -0.59 -15.28
CA GLU A 420 21.94 -0.05 -16.63
C GLU A 420 20.61 0.71 -16.80
N HIS A 421 19.67 0.56 -15.86
CA HIS A 421 18.40 1.26 -15.82
C HIS A 421 18.42 2.48 -14.91
N GLY A 422 19.57 2.79 -14.31
CA GLY A 422 19.75 3.92 -13.43
C GLY A 422 19.27 3.69 -12.00
N ILE A 423 18.95 2.45 -11.60
CA ILE A 423 18.61 2.11 -10.21
C ILE A 423 19.90 2.16 -9.39
N MET A 424 19.91 3.04 -8.41
CA MET A 424 20.97 3.13 -7.41
C MET A 424 20.75 2.05 -6.36
N ARG A 425 21.82 1.34 -5.99
CA ARG A 425 21.82 0.34 -4.91
C ARG A 425 22.71 0.79 -3.76
N LEU A 426 22.21 0.63 -2.54
CA LEU A 426 22.96 0.83 -1.32
C LEU A 426 22.83 -0.41 -0.43
N VAL A 427 23.94 -0.91 0.06
CA VAL A 427 23.96 -1.93 1.13
C VAL A 427 23.79 -1.22 2.47
N VAL A 428 22.99 -1.81 3.35
CA VAL A 428 22.74 -1.32 4.72
C VAL A 428 22.81 -2.50 5.70
N ASP A 429 22.76 -2.21 7.01
CA ASP A 429 22.75 -3.21 8.09
C ASP A 429 21.79 -2.82 9.24
N VAL A 430 20.78 -2.02 8.90
CA VAL A 430 19.87 -1.39 9.88
C VAL A 430 18.54 -2.13 10.05
N PHE A 431 18.22 -3.05 9.14
CA PHE A 431 17.00 -3.84 9.23
C PHE A 431 17.21 -4.98 10.24
N LEU A 432 16.25 -5.12 11.12
CA LEU A 432 16.21 -6.14 12.16
C LEU A 432 14.99 -7.00 11.93
N SER A 433 15.14 -8.30 12.19
CA SER A 433 14.02 -9.23 12.19
C SER A 433 14.06 -10.11 13.43
N ARG A 434 12.90 -10.68 13.74
CA ARG A 434 12.68 -11.63 14.82
C ARG A 434 11.61 -12.62 14.36
N GLY A 435 11.95 -13.90 14.38
CA GLY A 435 11.09 -14.91 13.76
C GLY A 435 10.76 -14.58 12.30
N ALA A 436 9.76 -15.27 11.74
CA ALA A 436 9.40 -15.15 10.33
C ALA A 436 8.63 -13.87 9.95
N HIS A 437 8.06 -13.14 10.93
CA HIS A 437 7.06 -12.11 10.66
C HIS A 437 7.33 -10.77 11.34
N ASP A 438 8.15 -10.69 12.39
CA ASP A 438 8.42 -9.45 13.10
C ASP A 438 9.71 -8.78 12.57
N ASN A 439 9.61 -7.50 12.19
CA ASN A 439 10.73 -6.72 11.65
C ASN A 439 10.53 -5.21 11.81
N ASN A 440 11.60 -4.44 11.70
CA ASN A 440 11.58 -2.98 11.88
C ASN A 440 11.37 -2.17 10.57
N LEU A 441 10.89 -2.79 9.49
CA LEU A 441 10.76 -2.13 8.18
C LEU A 441 9.75 -0.99 8.22
N GLY A 442 8.67 -1.11 9.01
CA GLY A 442 7.68 -0.06 9.23
C GLY A 442 8.30 1.22 9.82
N CYS A 443 9.15 1.07 10.83
CA CYS A 443 9.92 2.17 11.44
C CYS A 443 10.82 2.87 10.42
N TRP A 444 11.58 2.10 9.63
CA TRP A 444 12.50 2.66 8.65
C TRP A 444 11.80 3.32 7.47
N THR A 445 10.67 2.75 7.03
CA THR A 445 9.77 3.38 6.04
C THR A 445 9.35 4.76 6.52
N MET A 446 8.86 4.89 7.76
CA MET A 446 8.46 6.18 8.30
C MET A 446 9.63 7.15 8.47
N ARG A 447 10.81 6.68 8.86
CA ARG A 447 12.02 7.52 8.93
C ARG A 447 12.43 8.09 7.58
N VAL A 448 12.35 7.29 6.52
CA VAL A 448 12.58 7.76 5.15
C VAL A 448 11.51 8.79 4.75
N CYS A 449 10.23 8.51 5.00
CA CYS A 449 9.14 9.44 4.71
C CYS A 449 9.32 10.79 5.43
N ASP A 450 9.64 10.78 6.72
CA ASP A 450 9.87 11.97 7.53
C ASP A 450 11.05 12.79 7.01
N PHE A 451 12.13 12.12 6.62
CA PHE A 451 13.27 12.79 5.99
C PHE A 451 12.86 13.50 4.70
N MET A 452 12.10 12.82 3.83
CA MET A 452 11.67 13.38 2.55
C MET A 452 10.79 14.62 2.71
N VAL A 453 9.92 14.65 3.74
CA VAL A 453 9.13 15.83 4.08
C VAL A 453 10.01 16.97 4.60
N ALA A 454 10.94 16.68 5.51
CA ALA A 454 11.83 17.68 6.11
C ALA A 454 12.82 18.30 5.09
N ALA A 455 13.34 17.48 4.17
CA ALA A 455 14.25 17.93 3.13
C ALA A 455 13.62 19.01 2.24
N ARG A 456 12.33 18.85 1.90
CA ARG A 456 11.53 19.80 1.11
C ARG A 456 11.35 21.16 1.79
N LEU A 457 11.16 21.18 3.11
CA LEU A 457 11.00 22.42 3.88
C LEU A 457 12.28 23.27 3.86
N LYS A 458 13.46 22.63 3.97
CA LYS A 458 14.75 23.34 3.89
C LYS A 458 15.05 23.89 2.50
N THR A 459 14.65 23.20 1.43
CA THR A 459 14.83 23.71 0.06
C THR A 459 13.94 24.92 -0.23
N ARG A 460 12.73 24.98 0.33
CA ARG A 460 11.83 26.14 0.21
C ARG A 460 12.33 27.34 1.02
N LEU A 461 12.73 27.12 2.27
CA LEU A 461 13.28 28.17 3.14
C LEU A 461 14.59 28.76 2.58
N GLY A 462 15.45 27.92 1.98
CA GLY A 462 16.68 28.37 1.32
C GLY A 462 16.46 29.16 0.01
N ARG A 463 15.24 29.12 -0.57
CA ARG A 463 14.86 29.88 -1.78
C ARG A 463 14.10 31.18 -1.48
N GLY A 464 13.90 31.54 -0.20
CA GLY A 464 13.24 32.80 0.18
C GLY A 464 11.74 32.85 -0.15
N GLU A 465 11.12 31.73 -0.53
CA GLU A 465 9.69 31.62 -0.76
C GLU A 465 8.97 31.30 0.56
N PHE A 466 8.93 32.27 1.47
CA PHE A 466 7.93 32.49 2.53
C PHE A 466 8.53 33.54 3.48
N GLY A 467 7.95 34.74 3.47
CA GLY A 467 8.37 35.82 4.35
C GLY A 467 7.97 35.53 5.80
N GLY A 468 8.99 35.50 6.68
CA GLY A 468 8.85 35.86 8.09
C GLY A 468 8.41 34.75 9.05
N ARG A 469 9.39 33.99 9.56
CA ARG A 469 9.76 33.95 10.99
C ARG A 469 10.94 32.99 11.15
N ASP A 470 12.01 33.48 11.78
CA ASP A 470 13.14 32.66 12.20
C ASP A 470 12.62 31.55 13.12
N HIS A 471 12.61 30.32 12.62
CA HIS A 471 12.46 29.14 13.45
C HIS A 471 13.85 28.66 13.85
N ASP A 472 14.03 28.48 15.15
CA ASP A 472 15.26 28.08 15.81
C ASP A 472 15.96 26.91 15.11
N PRO A 473 17.31 26.89 15.11
CA PRO A 473 18.07 25.75 14.62
C PRO A 473 17.70 24.52 15.45
N ILE A 474 17.62 23.39 14.74
CA ILE A 474 17.57 22.01 15.24
C ILE A 474 18.12 21.92 16.68
N PRO A 475 17.35 21.43 17.68
CA PRO A 475 17.93 21.07 18.95
C PRO A 475 18.98 19.97 18.72
N THR A 476 20.25 20.33 18.82
CA THR A 476 21.40 19.42 18.86
C THR A 476 21.46 18.71 20.21
N GLY A 477 20.32 18.19 20.70
CA GLY A 477 20.17 17.82 22.10
C GLY A 477 19.01 16.87 22.35
N ARG A 478 19.14 15.64 21.85
CA ARG A 478 18.86 14.36 22.53
C ARG A 478 19.09 13.26 21.51
N SER A 479 20.22 12.58 21.65
CA SER A 479 20.42 11.25 21.08
C SER A 479 19.18 10.40 21.38
N PRO A 480 18.52 9.79 20.38
CA PRO A 480 17.78 8.57 20.68
C PRO A 480 18.80 7.56 21.18
N ASN A 481 18.38 6.75 22.16
CA ASN A 481 19.18 5.78 22.88
C ASN A 481 20.11 4.95 21.95
N PRO A 482 21.45 5.02 22.08
CA PRO A 482 22.38 4.25 21.24
C PRO A 482 22.51 2.77 21.69
N ARG A 483 21.41 2.14 22.11
CA ARG A 483 21.40 0.76 22.63
C ARG A 483 21.13 -0.33 21.59
N LEU A 484 21.30 -0.03 20.32
CA LEU A 484 21.42 -1.05 19.27
C LEU A 484 22.75 -0.82 18.55
N CYS A 485 23.84 -0.98 19.31
CA CYS A 485 25.19 -1.07 18.76
C CYS A 485 25.47 -2.56 18.48
N PRO A 486 25.98 -2.96 17.30
CA PRO A 486 26.23 -4.36 16.94
C PRO A 486 27.28 -5.10 17.78
N ASP A 487 27.96 -4.41 18.71
CA ASP A 487 29.08 -4.97 19.48
C ASP A 487 28.67 -5.89 20.64
N ALA A 488 27.37 -6.13 20.85
CA ALA A 488 26.87 -7.06 21.88
C ALA A 488 26.54 -8.47 21.35
N LEU A 489 26.66 -8.74 20.04
CA LEU A 489 26.32 -10.05 19.43
C LEU A 489 27.54 -10.94 19.11
N LYS A 490 28.70 -10.66 19.71
CA LYS A 490 29.83 -11.59 19.74
C LYS A 490 29.99 -12.21 21.13
N ALA A 491 29.10 -13.15 21.46
CA ALA A 491 29.32 -14.17 22.47
C ALA A 491 28.65 -15.47 22.02
#